data_AF-A0A2G0Q6Q4-F1
#
_entry.id   AF-A0A2G0Q6Q4-F1
#
_cell.length_a   1.000
_cell.length_b   1.000
_cell.length_c   1.000
_cell.angle_alpha   90.00
_cell.angle_beta   90.00
_cell.angle_gamma   90.00
#
_symmetry.space_group_name_H-M   'P 1'
#
loop_
_entity.id
_entity.type
_entity.pdbx_description
1 polymer ?
#
loop_
_entity_poly.entity_id
_entity_poly.type
_entity_poly.pdbx_seq_one_letter_code
_entity_poly.pdbx_strand_id
1 'polypeptide(L)'
;MTLIEHLSVVKETRSDINRQYDLIDVIFLVVSAIMAGAEGWQDIETYGRAKIKWLKTYRPFLNGIPRRHTIARILRAIGSCIK
;
A
#
# COMPACT_ATOMS: atom_id res chain seq x y z
N MET A 1 10.38 8.81 -15.11
CA MET A 1 10.36 7.82 -14.04
C MET A 1 9.61 8.40 -12.84
N THR A 2 8.32 8.11 -12.75
CA THR A 2 7.51 8.42 -11.57
C THR A 2 7.70 7.34 -10.50
N LEU A 3 7.39 7.64 -9.24
CA LEU A 3 7.40 6.65 -8.16
C LEU A 3 6.56 5.41 -8.51
N ILE A 4 5.39 5.61 -9.14
CA ILE A 4 4.48 4.52 -9.52
C ILE A 4 5.12 3.59 -10.56
N GLU A 5 5.82 4.13 -11.55
CA GLU A 5 6.55 3.33 -12.54
C GLU A 5 7.64 2.47 -11.90
N HIS A 6 8.36 3.02 -10.91
CA HIS A 6 9.38 2.26 -10.19
C HIS A 6 8.76 1.16 -9.31
N LEU A 7 7.60 1.43 -8.70
CA LEU A 7 6.90 0.45 -7.88
C LEU A 7 6.33 -0.72 -8.70
N SER A 8 6.01 -0.54 -9.97
CA SER A 8 5.53 -1.61 -10.86
C SER A 8 6.56 -2.73 -11.08
N VAL A 9 7.84 -2.50 -10.73
CA VAL A 9 8.89 -3.54 -10.74
C VAL A 9 8.68 -4.57 -9.62
N VAL A 10 7.93 -4.21 -8.56
CA VAL A 10 7.63 -5.13 -7.46
C VAL A 10 6.72 -6.24 -7.94
N LYS A 11 7.27 -7.46 -8.01
CA LYS A 11 6.52 -8.65 -8.41
C LYS A 11 5.46 -9.00 -7.37
N GLU A 12 4.26 -9.31 -7.85
CA GLU A 12 3.19 -9.83 -7.01
C GLU A 12 3.50 -11.26 -6.56
N THR A 13 3.69 -11.45 -5.26
CA THR A 13 4.05 -12.73 -4.63
C THR A 13 2.89 -13.36 -3.86
N ARG A 14 1.79 -12.60 -3.65
CA ARG A 14 0.63 -13.10 -2.91
C ARG A 14 -0.19 -14.03 -3.79
N SER A 15 -0.75 -15.08 -3.18
CA SER A 15 -1.76 -15.96 -3.78
C SER A 15 -3.00 -15.18 -4.24
N ASP A 16 -3.67 -15.59 -5.32
CA ASP A 16 -4.84 -14.89 -5.89
C ASP A 16 -5.97 -14.65 -4.88
N ILE A 17 -6.20 -15.60 -3.97
CA ILE A 17 -7.18 -15.49 -2.87
C ILE A 17 -6.91 -14.35 -1.88
N ASN A 18 -5.69 -13.80 -1.85
CA ASN A 18 -5.25 -12.75 -0.91
C ASN A 18 -5.07 -11.38 -1.59
N ARG A 19 -5.53 -11.21 -2.83
CA ARG A 19 -5.38 -9.98 -3.64
C ARG A 19 -6.60 -9.07 -3.60
N GLN A 20 -7.24 -8.93 -2.42
CA GLN A 20 -8.33 -7.96 -2.26
C GLN A 20 -7.82 -6.52 -2.46
N TYR A 21 -6.60 -6.22 -2.05
CA TYR A 21 -6.00 -4.89 -2.25
C TYR A 21 -4.87 -5.01 -3.26
N ASP A 22 -4.90 -4.13 -4.26
CA ASP A 22 -3.80 -4.02 -5.23
C ASP A 22 -2.48 -3.72 -4.50
N LEU A 23 -1.41 -4.39 -4.92
CA LEU A 23 -0.11 -4.30 -4.25
C LEU A 23 0.46 -2.89 -4.33
N ILE A 24 0.39 -2.28 -5.51
CA ILE A 24 0.92 -0.95 -5.77
C ILE A 24 0.08 0.10 -5.05
N ASP A 25 -1.24 -0.08 -4.95
CA ASP A 25 -2.10 0.79 -4.11
C ASP A 25 -1.61 0.79 -2.66
N VAL A 26 -1.32 -0.39 -2.10
CA VAL A 26 -0.87 -0.54 -0.71
C VAL A 26 0.53 0.04 -0.50
N ILE A 27 1.46 -0.19 -1.43
CA ILE A 27 2.81 0.38 -1.33
C ILE A 27 2.76 1.90 -1.44
N PHE A 28 1.98 2.45 -2.39
CA PHE A 28 1.81 3.89 -2.54
C PHE A 28 1.20 4.53 -1.28
N LEU A 29 0.21 3.88 -0.67
CA LEU A 29 -0.37 4.29 0.61
C LEU A 29 0.71 4.35 1.71
N VAL A 30 1.52 3.31 1.84
CA VAL A 30 2.55 3.25 2.89
C VAL A 30 3.61 4.33 2.68
N VAL A 31 4.14 4.47 1.46
CA VAL A 31 5.17 5.48 1.16
C VAL A 31 4.63 6.89 1.43
N SER A 32 3.43 7.21 0.94
CA SER A 32 2.83 8.53 1.16
C SER A 32 2.55 8.82 2.64
N ALA A 33 2.12 7.81 3.41
CA ALA A 33 1.91 7.96 4.84
C ALA A 33 3.22 8.18 5.62
N ILE A 34 4.28 7.41 5.32
CA ILE A 34 5.60 7.58 5.96
C ILE A 34 6.18 8.96 5.64
N MET A 35 6.07 9.42 4.40
CA MET A 35 6.49 10.78 4.02
C MET A 35 5.71 11.88 4.77
N ALA A 36 4.47 11.59 5.19
CA ALA A 36 3.65 12.47 6.01
C ALA A 36 3.89 12.33 7.52
N GLY A 37 4.87 11.51 7.94
CA GLY A 37 5.24 11.32 9.34
C GLY A 37 4.52 10.19 10.07
N ALA A 38 3.90 9.24 9.36
CA ALA A 38 3.31 8.06 10.00
C ALA A 38 4.41 7.12 10.53
N GLU A 39 4.31 6.74 11.81
CA GLU A 39 5.31 5.88 12.47
C GLU A 39 4.84 4.42 12.59
N GLY A 40 3.53 4.18 12.57
CA GLY A 40 2.95 2.85 12.72
C GLY A 40 1.89 2.47 11.68
N TRP A 41 1.55 1.18 11.64
CA TRP A 41 0.46 0.66 10.77
C TRP A 41 -0.90 1.30 11.04
N GLN A 42 -1.15 1.67 12.30
CA GLN A 42 -2.36 2.38 12.70
C GLN A 42 -2.41 3.80 12.11
N ASP A 43 -1.26 4.49 12.10
CA ASP A 43 -1.14 5.84 11.54
C ASP A 43 -1.32 5.79 10.02
N ILE A 44 -0.76 4.77 9.36
CA ILE A 44 -0.93 4.56 7.92
C ILE A 44 -2.40 4.31 7.56
N GLU A 45 -3.12 3.48 8.34
CA GLU A 45 -4.56 3.31 8.15
C GLU A 45 -5.32 4.64 8.33
N THR A 46 -4.97 5.40 9.36
CA THR A 46 -5.59 6.69 9.69
C THR A 46 -5.35 7.72 8.59
N TYR A 47 -4.11 7.85 8.13
CA TYR A 47 -3.70 8.69 7.01
C TYR A 47 -4.47 8.32 5.73
N GLY A 48 -4.51 7.03 5.40
CA GLY A 48 -5.22 6.53 4.22
C GLY A 48 -6.69 6.91 4.24
N ARG A 49 -7.36 6.75 5.38
CA ARG A 49 -8.78 7.15 5.54
C ARG A 49 -8.96 8.66 5.40
N ALA A 50 -8.08 9.45 6.02
CA ALA A 50 -8.15 10.91 5.97
C ALA A 50 -7.86 11.47 4.56
N LYS A 51 -6.99 10.81 3.78
CA LYS A 51 -6.51 11.28 2.48
C LYS A 51 -7.02 10.48 1.28
N ILE A 52 -8.03 9.61 1.44
CA ILE A 52 -8.55 8.74 0.37
C ILE A 52 -8.92 9.50 -0.90
N LYS A 53 -9.49 10.71 -0.79
CA LYS A 53 -9.84 11.54 -1.96
C LYS A 53 -8.59 11.94 -2.77
N TRP A 54 -7.50 12.30 -2.08
CA TRP A 54 -6.23 12.64 -2.70
C TRP A 54 -5.51 11.41 -3.23
N LEU A 55 -5.50 10.31 -2.48
CA LEU A 55 -4.95 9.03 -2.94
C LEU A 55 -5.61 8.56 -4.26
N LYS A 56 -6.92 8.77 -4.38
CA LYS A 56 -7.71 8.44 -5.57
C LYS A 56 -7.38 9.25 -6.83
N THR A 57 -6.63 10.35 -6.73
CA THR A 57 -6.17 11.08 -7.92
C THR A 57 -4.99 10.40 -8.61
N TYR A 58 -4.31 9.47 -7.93
CA TYR A 58 -3.15 8.75 -8.47
C TYR A 58 -3.46 7.29 -8.80
N ARG A 59 -4.33 6.66 -8.01
CA ARG A 59 -4.60 5.21 -8.06
C ARG A 59 -6.06 4.94 -7.67
N PRO A 60 -6.70 3.86 -8.14
CA PRO A 60 -8.14 3.68 -7.98
C PRO A 60 -8.60 3.35 -6.56
N PHE A 61 -7.81 2.61 -5.76
CA PHE A 61 -8.20 2.13 -4.42
C PHE A 61 -9.59 1.48 -4.42
N LEU A 62 -9.81 0.51 -5.33
CA LEU A 62 -11.12 -0.11 -5.58
C LEU A 62 -11.77 -0.67 -4.32
N ASN A 63 -10.96 -1.28 -3.45
CA ASN A 63 -11.41 -1.86 -2.17
C ASN A 63 -11.15 -0.95 -0.96
N GLY A 64 -10.88 0.34 -1.22
CA GLY A 64 -10.62 1.34 -0.19
C GLY A 64 -9.29 1.14 0.54
N ILE A 65 -9.25 1.56 1.81
CA ILE A 65 -8.04 1.52 2.64
C ILE A 65 -8.01 0.22 3.45
N PRO A 66 -6.94 -0.59 3.31
CA PRO A 66 -6.76 -1.79 4.12
C PRO A 66 -6.59 -1.46 5.61
N ARG A 67 -7.01 -2.39 6.47
CA ARG A 67 -6.76 -2.31 7.93
C ARG A 67 -5.27 -2.44 8.25
N ARG A 68 -4.83 -1.92 9.40
CA ARG A 68 -3.45 -2.01 9.91
C ARG A 68 -2.82 -3.41 9.80
N HIS A 69 -3.57 -4.46 10.17
CA HIS A 69 -3.09 -5.84 10.10
C HIS A 69 -2.98 -6.35 8.66
N THR A 70 -3.87 -5.91 7.78
CA THR A 70 -3.82 -6.23 6.35
C THR A 70 -2.61 -5.57 5.70
N ILE A 71 -2.32 -4.30 6.02
CA ILE A 71 -1.14 -3.59 5.54
C ILE A 71 0.14 -4.33 5.94
N ALA A 72 0.29 -4.65 7.24
CA ALA A 72 1.46 -5.35 7.76
C ALA A 72 1.66 -6.72 7.09
N ARG A 73 0.56 -7.46 6.87
CA ARG A 73 0.58 -8.78 6.19
C ARG A 73 1.03 -8.66 4.73
N ILE A 74 0.51 -7.66 4.01
CA ILE A 74 0.84 -7.46 2.59
C ILE A 74 2.32 -7.08 2.46
N LEU A 75 2.82 -6.13 3.26
CA LEU A 75 4.24 -5.75 3.18
C LEU A 75 5.20 -6.86 3.59
N ARG A 76 4.83 -7.69 4.58
CA ARG A 76 5.63 -8.86 4.95
C ARG A 76 5.79 -9.85 3.79
N ALA A 77 4.76 -10.03 2.95
CA ALA A 77 4.82 -10.91 1.78
C ALA A 77 5.72 -10.39 0.65
N ILE A 78 5.97 -9.08 0.60
CA ILE A 78 6.90 -8.45 -0.35
C ILE A 78 8.34 -8.64 0.15
N GLY A 79 8.59 -8.36 1.43
CA GLY A 79 9.93 -8.44 2.02
C GLY A 79 10.57 -9.84 1.95
N SER A 80 9.77 -10.91 1.89
CA SER A 80 10.30 -12.27 1.68
C SER A 80 10.86 -12.53 0.27
N CYS A 81 10.63 -11.63 -0.68
CA CYS A 81 11.09 -11.75 -2.07
C CYS A 81 12.33 -10.89 -2.38
N ILE A 82 12.75 -10.04 -1.44
CA ILE A 82 14.00 -9.27 -1.50
C ILE A 82 15.04 -10.07 -0.71
N LYS A 83 15.60 -11.10 -1.35
CA LYS A 83 16.86 -11.74 -0.94
C LYS A 83 17.88 -11.51 -2.02
#